data_AF-A0A921GQL5-F1
#
_entry.id   AF-A0A921GQL5-F1
#
_cell.length_a   1.000
_cell.length_b   1.000
_cell.length_c   1.000
_cell.angle_alpha   90.00
_cell.angle_beta   90.00
_cell.angle_gamma   90.00
#
_symmetry.space_group_name_H-M   'P 1'
#
loop_
_entity.id
_entity.type
_entity.pdbx_description
1 polymer ?
#
loop_
_entity_poly.entity_id
_entity_poly.type
_entity_poly.pdbx_seq_one_letter_code
_entity_poly.pdbx_strand_id
1 'polypeptide(L)'
;MLLIDCPHCGPRNEVEFHYGGEAHVPYPEDPSALDDREWSRYLFYRANTKGILAERWQHSAGCRKWFNALRDTRTYRFERIYPMGSPRPDLPEAEKVPADAAEPDRFASMTTTEGRTDGSVADPSAVGSAADGSTPAPEARTGNEDDHA
;
A
#
# COMPACT_ATOMS: atom_id res chain seq x y z
N MET A 1 -2.74 -4.09 20.59
CA MET A 1 -1.65 -3.24 21.09
C MET A 1 -0.33 -3.95 20.84
N LEU A 2 0.28 -3.70 19.68
CA LEU A 2 1.62 -4.18 19.36
C LEU A 2 2.66 -3.43 20.21
N LEU A 3 3.76 -4.12 20.49
CA LEU A 3 4.94 -3.56 21.15
C LEU A 3 6.03 -3.40 20.10
N ILE A 4 6.40 -2.16 19.79
CA ILE A 4 7.37 -1.81 18.75
C ILE A 4 8.66 -1.33 19.43
N ASP A 5 9.79 -1.96 19.13
CA ASP A 5 11.08 -1.64 19.74
C ASP A 5 11.80 -0.52 18.97
N CYS A 6 11.55 0.72 19.38
CA CYS A 6 12.17 1.90 18.77
C CYS A 6 13.68 1.86 18.98
N PRO A 7 14.52 1.93 17.93
CA PRO A 7 15.99 1.87 18.06
C PRO A 7 16.62 2.92 18.98
N HIS A 8 15.87 3.97 19.32
CA HIS A 8 16.31 5.07 20.16
C HIS A 8 15.63 5.12 21.53
N CYS A 9 14.43 4.54 21.67
CA CYS A 9 13.57 4.71 22.85
C CYS A 9 13.18 3.40 23.53
N GLY A 10 13.56 2.26 22.93
CA GLY A 10 13.20 0.93 23.39
C GLY A 10 11.75 0.54 23.04
N PRO A 11 11.24 -0.52 23.69
CA PRO A 11 9.89 -1.03 23.47
C PRO A 11 8.81 -0.02 23.88
N ARG A 12 7.89 0.27 22.96
CA ARG A 12 6.76 1.21 23.16
C ARG A 12 5.48 0.70 22.50
N ASN A 13 4.34 1.21 22.95
CA ASN A 13 3.04 0.82 22.42
C ASN A 13 2.83 1.37 21.00
N GLU A 14 2.14 0.61 20.15
CA GLU A 14 1.89 0.96 18.73
C GLU A 14 1.26 2.35 18.52
N VAL A 15 0.44 2.80 19.48
CA VAL A 15 -0.25 4.11 19.44
C VAL A 15 0.71 5.30 19.51
N GLU A 16 1.96 5.09 19.93
CA GLU A 16 3.00 6.11 19.90
C GLU A 16 3.60 6.31 18.50
N PHE A 17 3.25 5.46 17.53
CA PHE A 17 3.88 5.42 16.21
C PHE A 17 2.91 5.75 15.08
N HIS A 18 3.46 6.36 14.03
CA HIS A 18 2.80 6.53 12.75
C HIS A 18 3.31 5.49 11.76
N TYR A 19 2.39 4.85 11.04
CA TYR A 19 2.70 3.85 10.03
C TYR A 19 3.00 4.52 8.69
N GLY A 20 4.13 4.19 8.06
CA GLY A 20 4.59 4.78 6.80
C GLY A 20 4.47 3.89 5.57
N GLY A 21 3.80 2.74 5.68
CA GLY A 21 3.67 1.79 4.57
C GLY A 21 4.98 1.09 4.22
N GLU A 22 5.08 0.64 2.98
CA GLU A 22 6.25 -0.09 2.44
C GLU A 22 7.57 0.70 2.61
N ALA A 23 8.63 -0.02 2.96
CA ALA A 23 10.00 0.48 3.01
C ALA A 23 10.69 0.39 1.64
N HIS A 24 11.79 1.13 1.49
CA HIS A 24 12.66 1.05 0.30
C HIS A 24 12.03 1.49 -1.02
N VAL A 25 11.02 2.38 -0.96
CA VAL A 25 10.53 3.10 -2.14
C VAL A 25 11.12 4.52 -2.11
N PRO A 26 12.27 4.76 -2.77
CA PRO A 26 12.89 6.07 -2.83
C PRO A 26 12.07 7.02 -3.71
N TYR A 27 12.21 8.32 -3.44
CA TYR A 27 11.76 9.35 -4.37
C TYR A 27 12.58 9.25 -5.68
N PRO A 28 11.97 9.32 -6.88
CA PRO A 28 12.72 9.32 -8.13
C PRO A 28 13.74 10.46 -8.18
N GLU A 29 14.96 10.20 -8.62
CA GLU A 29 16.02 11.22 -8.68
C GLU A 29 15.66 12.35 -9.66
N ASP A 30 15.05 12.01 -10.80
CA ASP A 30 14.48 12.96 -11.75
C ASP A 30 13.03 12.57 -12.10
N PRO A 31 12.04 13.13 -11.39
CA PRO A 31 10.62 12.89 -11.67
C PRO A 31 10.18 13.35 -13.06
N SER A 32 10.87 14.33 -13.66
CA SER A 32 10.48 14.90 -14.95
C SER A 32 10.84 14.00 -16.14
N ALA A 33 11.75 13.05 -15.91
CA ALA A 33 12.14 12.05 -16.89
C ALA A 33 11.21 10.82 -16.93
N LEU A 34 10.30 10.67 -15.96
CA LEU A 34 9.38 9.54 -15.89
C LEU A 34 8.16 9.75 -16.79
N ASP A 35 7.66 8.66 -17.37
CA ASP A 35 6.34 8.69 -18.02
C ASP A 35 5.19 8.66 -16.98
N ASP A 36 3.97 8.98 -17.41
CA ASP A 36 2.78 8.99 -16.53
C ASP A 36 2.54 7.64 -15.82
N ARG A 37 2.94 6.54 -16.45
CA ARG A 37 2.75 5.19 -15.89
C ARG A 37 3.76 4.91 -14.78
N GLU A 38 5.01 5.30 -14.96
CA GLU A 38 6.06 5.21 -13.95
C GLU A 38 5.78 6.16 -12.79
N TRP A 39 5.36 7.38 -13.10
CA TRP A 39 4.97 8.37 -12.09
C TRP A 39 3.76 7.92 -11.27
N SER A 40 2.71 7.39 -11.92
CA SER A 40 1.54 6.85 -11.21
C SER A 40 1.89 5.64 -10.34
N ARG A 41 2.84 4.80 -10.74
CA ARG A 41 3.39 3.73 -9.88
C ARG A 41 4.05 4.31 -8.64
N TYR A 42 4.90 5.32 -8.79
CA TYR A 42 5.52 5.98 -7.65
C TYR A 42 4.49 6.64 -6.71
N LEU A 43 3.45 7.28 -7.26
CA LEU A 43 2.44 7.97 -6.45
C LEU A 43 1.49 7.01 -5.72
N PHE A 44 1.00 5.97 -6.41
CA PHE A 44 -0.17 5.22 -5.95
C PHE A 44 0.09 3.74 -5.66
N TYR A 45 1.20 3.15 -6.12
CA TYR A 45 1.44 1.71 -6.01
C TYR A 45 2.46 1.39 -4.92
N ARG A 46 2.09 0.51 -4.00
CA ARG A 46 2.97 -0.08 -2.98
C ARG A 46 2.71 -1.56 -2.87
N ALA A 47 3.69 -2.33 -2.43
CA ALA A 47 3.50 -3.74 -2.13
C ALA A 47 2.55 -3.92 -0.95
N ASN A 48 1.64 -4.88 -1.08
CA ASN A 48 0.72 -5.30 -0.02
C ASN A 48 0.91 -6.81 0.25
N THR A 49 2.11 -7.16 0.68
CA THR A 49 2.51 -8.56 0.86
C THR A 49 1.75 -9.20 2.02
N LYS A 50 1.05 -10.31 1.75
CA LYS A 50 0.48 -11.19 2.79
C LYS A 50 1.59 -12.10 3.32
N GLY A 51 2.17 -11.75 4.46
CA GLY A 51 3.37 -12.38 5.00
C GLY A 51 4.39 -11.32 5.42
N ILE A 52 5.67 -11.61 5.31
CA ILE A 52 6.73 -10.70 5.77
C ILE A 52 6.86 -9.50 4.83
N LEU A 53 6.44 -8.33 5.32
CA LEU A 53 6.56 -7.05 4.64
C LEU A 53 7.70 -6.22 5.25
N ALA A 54 8.48 -5.57 4.39
CA ALA A 54 9.37 -4.50 4.80
C ALA A 54 8.60 -3.18 4.83
N GLU A 55 8.51 -2.58 6.00
CA GLU A 55 7.66 -1.42 6.28
C GLU A 55 8.39 -0.35 7.08
N ARG A 56 7.83 0.86 7.11
CA ARG A 56 8.37 2.03 7.81
C ARG A 56 7.49 2.43 8.97
N TRP A 57 8.14 2.87 10.04
CA TRP A 57 7.50 3.41 11.22
C TRP A 57 8.18 4.70 11.66
N GLN A 58 7.39 5.64 12.17
CA GLN A 58 7.88 6.85 12.82
C GLN A 58 7.44 6.84 14.28
N HIS A 59 8.35 7.05 15.22
CA HIS A 59 8.00 7.22 16.64
C HIS A 59 7.47 8.63 16.92
N SER A 60 6.28 8.93 16.40
CA SER A 60 5.69 10.27 16.36
C SER A 60 5.45 10.88 17.75
N ALA A 61 5.10 10.07 18.76
CA ALA A 61 4.93 10.52 20.14
C ALA A 61 6.22 10.48 20.99
N GLY A 62 7.36 10.10 20.40
CA GLY A 62 8.65 9.97 21.09
C GLY A 62 9.78 10.71 20.36
N CYS A 63 10.78 9.98 19.87
CA CYS A 63 11.97 10.60 19.25
C CYS A 63 11.72 11.22 17.87
N ARG A 64 10.53 11.01 17.27
CA ARG A 64 10.11 11.47 15.95
C ARG A 64 10.96 10.97 14.77
N LYS A 65 11.86 10.00 15.02
CA LYS A 65 12.69 9.38 13.99
C LYS A 65 11.92 8.31 13.24
N TRP A 66 12.26 8.18 11.96
CA TRP A 66 11.84 7.08 11.10
C TRP A 66 12.80 5.90 11.26
N PHE A 67 12.28 4.69 11.11
CA PHE A 67 13.03 3.44 11.01
C PHE A 67 12.26 2.42 10.18
N ASN A 68 12.92 1.33 9.82
CA ASN A 68 12.32 0.24 9.07
C ASN A 68 12.07 -0.97 9.97
N ALA A 69 11.10 -1.79 9.59
CA ALA A 69 10.80 -3.04 10.23
C ALA A 69 10.49 -4.14 9.21
N LEU A 70 10.75 -5.40 9.59
CA LEU A 70 10.19 -6.57 8.94
C LEU A 70 9.10 -7.12 9.86
N ARG A 71 7.87 -7.17 9.38
CA ARG A 71 6.73 -7.69 10.14
C ARG A 71 5.93 -8.66 9.28
N ASP A 72 5.50 -9.78 9.87
CA ASP A 72 4.51 -10.65 9.23
C ASP A 72 3.14 -9.98 9.34
N THR A 73 2.56 -9.57 8.20
CA THR A 73 1.27 -8.86 8.13
C THR A 73 0.08 -9.75 8.48
N ARG A 74 0.26 -11.06 8.66
CA ARG A 74 -0.79 -12.00 9.08
C ARG A 74 -0.83 -12.15 10.60
N THR A 75 0.33 -12.25 11.23
CA THR A 75 0.47 -12.51 12.68
C THR A 75 0.83 -11.28 13.49
N TYR A 76 1.25 -10.21 12.81
CA TYR A 76 1.76 -8.96 13.36
C TYR A 76 3.06 -9.08 14.16
N ARG A 77 3.75 -10.22 14.07
CA ARG A 77 5.06 -10.40 14.71
C ARG A 77 6.13 -9.61 13.97
N PHE A 78 6.88 -8.80 14.72
CA PHE A 78 8.09 -8.13 14.23
C PHE A 78 9.25 -9.12 14.21
N GLU A 79 9.86 -9.30 13.05
CA GLU A 79 11.04 -10.16 12.86
C GLU A 79 12.33 -9.37 13.03
N ARG A 80 12.37 -8.14 12.52
CA ARG A 80 13.55 -7.25 12.59
C ARG A 80 13.12 -5.80 12.67
N ILE A 81 13.92 -4.99 13.35
CA ILE A 81 13.88 -3.53 13.31
C ILE A 81 15.28 -3.05 12.95
N TYR A 82 15.38 -2.08 12.04
CA TYR A 82 16.65 -1.61 11.52
C TYR A 82 16.61 -0.14 11.10
N PRO A 83 17.77 0.55 11.07
CA PRO A 83 17.83 1.98 10.77
C PRO A 83 17.34 2.33 9.36
N MET A 84 16.90 3.58 9.18
CA MET A 84 16.67 4.15 7.85
C MET A 84 17.96 4.15 7.02
N GLY A 85 17.82 3.97 5.70
CA GLY A 85 18.95 3.94 4.76
C GLY A 85 19.77 2.65 4.78
N SER A 86 19.57 1.78 5.77
CA SER A 86 20.16 0.43 5.75
C SER A 86 19.40 -0.47 4.79
N PRO A 87 20.08 -1.40 4.09
CA PRO A 87 19.42 -2.36 3.23
C PRO A 87 18.47 -3.26 4.03
N ARG A 88 17.49 -3.85 3.34
CA ARG A 88 16.61 -4.87 3.92
C ARG A 88 17.47 -6.03 4.45
N PRO A 89 17.37 -6.40 5.74
CA PRO A 89 18.10 -7.54 6.27
C PRO A 89 17.50 -8.85 5.75
N ASP A 90 18.38 -9.83 5.51
CA ASP A 90 17.94 -11.20 5.25
C ASP A 90 17.32 -11.80 6.50
N LEU A 91 16.29 -12.62 6.31
CA LEU A 91 15.75 -13.44 7.37
C LEU A 91 16.38 -14.82 7.30
N PRO A 92 16.70 -15.44 8.45
CA PRO A 92 17.02 -16.86 8.45
C PRO A 92 15.82 -17.60 7.83
N GLU A 93 16.10 -18.55 6.95
CA GLU A 93 15.09 -19.30 6.21
C GLU A 93 14.09 -19.87 7.21
N ALA A 94 12.86 -19.33 7.19
CA ALA A 94 11.84 -19.75 8.13
C ALA A 94 11.56 -21.23 7.89
N GLU A 95 11.75 -22.05 8.93
CA GLU A 95 11.38 -23.45 8.93
C GLU A 95 9.97 -23.58 8.36
N LYS A 96 9.85 -24.30 7.23
CA LYS A 96 8.62 -24.43 6.46
C LYS A 96 7.58 -25.08 7.37
N VAL A 97 6.74 -24.27 8.02
CA VAL A 97 5.54 -24.77 8.66
C VAL A 97 4.66 -25.32 7.53
N PRO A 98 4.36 -26.62 7.50
CA PRO A 98 3.57 -27.21 6.43
C PRO A 98 2.22 -26.51 6.32
N ALA A 99 1.78 -26.26 5.08
CA ALA A 99 0.51 -25.60 4.77
C ALA A 99 -0.72 -26.35 5.34
N ASP A 100 -0.50 -27.59 5.75
CA ASP A 100 -1.47 -28.57 6.25
C ASP A 100 -1.90 -28.32 7.70
N ALA A 101 -1.29 -27.36 8.42
CA ALA A 101 -1.70 -26.97 9.77
C ALA A 101 -2.85 -25.93 9.80
N ALA A 102 -3.41 -25.56 8.65
CA ALA A 102 -4.64 -24.79 8.59
C ALA A 102 -5.80 -25.68 9.11
N GLU A 103 -6.33 -25.37 10.29
CA GLU A 103 -7.53 -26.03 10.81
C GLU A 103 -8.65 -26.00 9.75
N PRO A 104 -9.41 -27.10 9.57
CA PRO A 104 -10.48 -27.14 8.58
C PRO A 104 -11.54 -26.09 8.90
N ASP A 105 -11.87 -25.33 7.86
CA ASP A 105 -12.89 -24.29 7.83
C ASP A 105 -14.21 -24.81 8.43
N ARG A 106 -14.53 -24.34 9.64
CA ARG A 106 -15.72 -24.74 10.41
C ARG A 106 -17.03 -24.20 9.79
N PHE A 107 -16.97 -23.43 8.69
CA PHE A 107 -18.13 -22.86 8.01
C PHE A 107 -18.55 -23.56 6.71
N ALA A 108 -17.89 -24.64 6.29
CA ALA A 108 -18.25 -25.39 5.07
C ALA A 108 -19.52 -26.28 5.20
N SER A 109 -20.41 -25.99 6.16
CA SER A 109 -21.67 -26.72 6.34
C SER A 109 -22.85 -25.76 6.53
N MET A 110 -23.17 -25.00 5.48
CA MET A 110 -24.55 -24.57 5.24
C MET A 110 -24.95 -25.04 3.85
N THR A 111 -25.80 -26.06 3.88
CA THR A 111 -26.38 -26.81 2.77
C THR A 111 -27.14 -25.94 1.79
N THR A 112 -26.99 -26.28 0.51
CA THR A 112 -27.82 -25.89 -0.63
C THR A 112 -29.31 -26.06 -0.35
N THR A 113 -30.10 -25.00 -0.54
CA THR A 113 -31.53 -25.10 -0.86
C THR A 113 -31.71 -24.65 -2.30
N GLU A 114 -32.12 -25.59 -3.14
CA GLU A 114 -32.56 -25.35 -4.51
C GLU A 114 -33.89 -24.58 -4.52
N GLY A 115 -34.05 -23.72 -5.53
CA GLY A 115 -35.36 -23.42 -6.11
C GLY A 115 -35.89 -22.00 -5.92
N ARG A 116 -35.63 -21.13 -6.92
CA ARG A 116 -36.70 -20.40 -7.63
C ARG A 116 -36.18 -19.79 -8.93
N THR A 117 -36.71 -20.28 -10.05
CA THR A 117 -36.58 -19.70 -11.39
C THR A 117 -37.47 -18.47 -11.53
N ASP A 118 -36.95 -17.42 -12.15
CA ASP A 118 -37.46 -16.75 -13.37
C ASP A 118 -37.09 -15.26 -13.35
N GLY A 119 -36.47 -14.78 -14.42
CA GLY A 119 -36.03 -13.39 -14.54
C GLY A 119 -34.97 -13.19 -15.62
N SER A 120 -35.41 -13.30 -16.88
CA SER A 120 -34.68 -12.98 -18.11
C SER A 120 -33.79 -11.74 -18.00
N VAL A 121 -32.47 -11.90 -18.19
CA VAL A 121 -31.54 -10.78 -18.41
C VAL A 121 -31.39 -10.59 -19.92
N ALA A 122 -31.77 -9.41 -20.39
CA ALA A 122 -31.60 -8.98 -21.76
C ALA A 122 -30.11 -8.81 -22.12
N ASP A 123 -29.81 -9.21 -23.35
CA ASP A 123 -28.54 -9.12 -24.07
C ASP A 123 -28.08 -7.66 -24.26
N PRO A 124 -26.88 -7.25 -23.82
CA PRO A 124 -26.35 -5.92 -24.12
C PRO A 124 -25.42 -5.95 -25.35
N SER A 125 -25.94 -6.39 -26.50
CA SER A 125 -25.28 -6.24 -27.80
C SER A 125 -26.05 -5.24 -28.67
N ALA A 126 -25.94 -3.95 -28.37
CA ALA A 126 -26.06 -2.83 -29.33
C ALA A 126 -26.14 -1.49 -28.61
N VAL A 127 -25.12 -0.65 -28.79
CA VAL A 127 -25.11 0.82 -29.02
C VAL A 127 -23.62 1.15 -28.87
N GLY A 128 -22.87 1.61 -29.87
CA GLY A 128 -23.20 2.53 -30.95
C GLY A 128 -22.06 3.55 -30.95
N SER A 129 -21.18 3.45 -31.93
CA SER A 129 -20.00 4.30 -32.12
C SER A 129 -20.41 5.76 -32.38
N ALA A 130 -19.85 6.71 -31.62
CA ALA A 130 -19.81 8.14 -31.93
C ALA A 130 -18.49 8.68 -31.34
N ALA A 131 -17.46 8.88 -32.15
CA ALA A 131 -17.16 10.07 -32.94
C ALA A 131 -16.63 11.24 -32.07
N ASP A 132 -15.35 11.50 -32.28
CA ASP A 132 -14.60 12.76 -32.17
C ASP A 132 -15.29 13.97 -31.53
N GLY A 133 -14.71 14.43 -30.43
CA GLY A 133 -15.01 15.72 -29.82
C GLY A 133 -13.76 16.25 -29.12
N SER A 134 -12.81 16.78 -29.90
CA SER A 134 -11.74 17.65 -29.40
C SER A 134 -12.35 18.81 -28.62
N THR A 135 -12.18 18.81 -27.30
CA THR A 135 -12.38 20.00 -26.46
C THR A 135 -11.05 20.75 -26.37
N PRO A 136 -10.92 21.98 -26.90
CA PRO A 136 -9.72 22.77 -26.67
C PRO A 136 -9.67 23.28 -25.22
N ALA A 137 -8.46 23.28 -24.66
CA ALA A 137 -8.15 23.85 -23.36
C ALA A 137 -8.39 25.38 -23.35
N PRO A 138 -8.83 25.98 -22.22
CA PRO A 138 -8.95 27.43 -22.13
C PRO A 138 -7.58 28.10 -22.12
N GLU A 139 -7.44 29.14 -22.96
CA GLU A 139 -6.22 29.93 -23.14
C GLU A 139 -5.77 30.60 -21.84
N ALA A 140 -4.46 30.53 -21.57
CA ALA A 140 -3.81 31.23 -20.48
C ALA A 140 -3.89 32.74 -20.73
N ARG A 141 -4.60 33.46 -19.85
CA ARG A 141 -4.65 34.91 -19.83
C ARG A 141 -3.30 35.44 -19.34
N THR A 142 -2.43 35.83 -20.27
CA THR A 142 -1.28 36.70 -19.99
C THR A 142 -1.78 38.08 -19.60
N GLY A 143 -1.65 38.44 -18.33
CA GLY A 143 -1.81 39.81 -17.84
C GLY A 143 -0.43 40.34 -17.48
N ASN A 144 0.04 41.33 -18.25
CA ASN A 144 1.26 42.09 -18.02
C ASN A 144 1.25 42.83 -16.68
N GLU A 145 2.47 43.05 -16.19
CA GLU A 145 2.96 44.10 -15.31
C GLU A 145 2.18 45.43 -15.39
N ASP A 146 1.93 46.06 -14.24
CA ASP A 146 2.31 47.46 -13.95
C ASP A 146 1.96 47.85 -12.50
N ASP A 147 3.01 48.23 -11.75
CA ASP A 147 3.15 49.46 -10.96
C ASP A 147 2.14 49.81 -9.82
N HIS A 148 2.61 49.82 -8.56
CA HIS A 148 2.67 51.00 -7.66
C HIS A 148 2.86 50.64 -6.16
N ALA A 149 3.91 51.27 -5.60
CA ALA A 149 4.13 51.73 -4.21
C ALA A 149 4.22 50.71 -3.04
#